data_AF-A0A842V9Q5-F1
#
_entry.id   AF-A0A842V9Q5-F1
#
_cell.length_a   1.000
_cell.length_b   1.000
_cell.length_c   1.000
_cell.angle_alpha   90.00
_cell.angle_beta   90.00
_cell.angle_gamma   90.00
#
_symmetry.space_group_name_H-M   'P 1'
#
loop_
_entity.id
_entity.type
_entity.pdbx_description
1 polymer ?
#
loop_
_entity_poly.entity_id
_entity_poly.type
_entity_poly.pdbx_seq_one_letter_code
_entity_poly.pdbx_strand_id
1 'polypeptide(L)'
;MKYKKEVLEDLLSEIEKIKILIKSFASLIKEVRERTPNFIELNALAMFLHSFYNGLEHIFKMIAKKLDKKLSSGERWHIALLEQMAKSTKNRKQVIISNDTFESLKEYLGFRHFSRNAYSFDINWDLMKDLIFRIEEVKNNTLEELKTFINNINE
;
A
#
# COMPACT_ATOMS: atom_id res chain seq x y z
N MET A 1 -8.09 -6.52 26.40
CA MET A 1 -7.17 -5.37 26.47
C MET A 1 -5.77 -5.66 25.89
N LYS A 2 -5.08 -6.74 26.30
CA LYS A 2 -3.72 -7.07 25.76
C LYS A 2 -3.65 -7.30 24.24
N TYR A 3 -4.58 -8.08 23.68
CA TYR A 3 -4.61 -8.42 22.24
C TYR A 3 -4.83 -7.20 21.31
N LYS A 4 -5.69 -6.25 21.72
CA LYS A 4 -5.93 -5.02 20.94
C LYS A 4 -4.68 -4.13 20.90
N LYS A 5 -3.96 -4.01 22.01
CA LYS A 5 -2.73 -3.20 22.11
C LYS A 5 -1.62 -3.73 21.21
N GLU A 6 -1.42 -5.05 21.20
CA GLU A 6 -0.43 -5.70 20.32
C GLU A 6 -0.75 -5.48 18.82
N VAL A 7 -2.04 -5.59 18.43
CA VAL A 7 -2.45 -5.29 17.05
C VAL A 7 -2.14 -3.84 16.67
N LEU A 8 -2.38 -2.89 17.58
CA LEU A 8 -2.11 -1.47 17.35
C LEU A 8 -0.62 -1.19 17.20
N GLU A 9 0.22 -1.76 18.07
CA GLU A 9 1.67 -1.62 18.00
C GLU A 9 2.22 -2.17 16.67
N ASP A 10 1.75 -3.34 16.24
CA ASP A 10 2.16 -3.92 14.96
C ASP A 10 1.75 -3.02 13.78
N LEU A 11 0.50 -2.50 13.78
CA LEU A 11 0.01 -1.63 12.69
C LEU A 11 0.82 -0.33 12.60
N LEU A 12 1.10 0.30 13.74
CA LEU A 12 1.92 1.50 13.80
C LEU A 12 3.35 1.24 13.33
N SER A 13 3.92 0.08 13.69
CA SER A 13 5.24 -0.34 13.23
C SER A 13 5.30 -0.47 11.70
N GLU A 14 4.31 -1.13 11.08
CA GLU A 14 4.25 -1.27 9.63
C GLU A 14 4.04 0.07 8.92
N ILE A 15 3.22 0.97 9.46
CA ILE A 15 3.05 2.33 8.93
C ILE A 15 4.38 3.09 8.95
N GLU A 16 5.17 2.96 10.02
CA GLU A 16 6.46 3.63 10.11
C GLU A 16 7.47 3.10 9.09
N LYS A 17 7.48 1.78 8.83
CA LYS A 17 8.31 1.18 7.77
C LYS A 17 7.99 1.77 6.39
N ILE A 18 6.70 1.98 6.08
CA ILE A 18 6.27 2.60 4.82
C ILE A 18 6.78 4.04 4.71
N LYS A 19 6.70 4.83 5.79
CA LYS A 19 7.24 6.20 5.80
C LYS A 19 8.75 6.22 5.59
N ILE A 20 9.48 5.31 6.24
CA ILE A 20 10.94 5.17 6.06
C ILE A 20 11.25 4.86 4.60
N LEU A 21 10.56 3.88 3.99
CA LEU A 21 10.72 3.53 2.58
C LEU A 21 10.57 4.75 1.66
N ILE A 22 9.48 5.52 1.82
CA ILE A 22 9.24 6.71 1.00
C ILE A 22 10.32 7.77 1.20
N LYS A 23 10.70 8.03 2.46
CA LYS A 23 11.78 8.97 2.78
C LYS A 23 13.10 8.56 2.13
N SER A 24 13.42 7.27 2.11
CA SER A 24 14.64 6.74 1.49
C SER A 24 14.70 6.94 -0.03
N PHE A 25 13.56 7.08 -0.71
CA PHE A 25 13.47 7.30 -2.15
C PHE A 25 13.15 8.75 -2.54
N ALA A 26 12.92 9.65 -1.57
CA ALA A 26 12.46 11.01 -1.83
C ALA A 26 13.37 11.81 -2.78
N SER A 27 14.70 11.69 -2.66
CA SER A 27 15.64 12.37 -3.56
C SER A 27 15.48 11.88 -5.00
N LEU A 28 15.47 10.56 -5.21
CA LEU A 28 15.32 9.98 -6.53
C LEU A 28 13.97 10.33 -7.16
N ILE A 29 12.88 10.25 -6.39
CA ILE A 29 11.53 10.64 -6.84
C ILE A 29 11.51 12.11 -7.29
N LYS A 30 12.20 12.99 -6.57
CA LYS A 30 12.32 14.40 -6.96
C LYS A 30 13.10 14.56 -8.27
N GLU A 31 14.21 13.86 -8.43
CA GLU A 31 15.03 13.95 -9.64
C GLU A 31 14.30 13.46 -10.90
N VAL A 32 13.58 12.33 -10.80
CA VAL A 32 12.91 11.73 -11.97
C VAL A 32 11.64 12.47 -12.41
N ARG A 33 11.26 13.54 -11.72
CA ARG A 33 10.25 14.49 -12.22
C ARG A 33 10.79 15.39 -13.32
N GLU A 34 12.10 15.66 -13.29
CA GLU A 34 12.76 16.59 -14.22
C GLU A 34 13.52 15.85 -15.33
N ARG A 35 13.73 14.54 -15.19
CA ARG A 35 14.44 13.71 -16.17
C ARG A 35 13.92 12.27 -16.17
N THR A 36 14.18 11.57 -17.27
CA THR A 36 13.96 10.12 -17.34
C THR A 36 15.00 9.39 -16.47
N PRO A 37 14.59 8.39 -15.65
CA PRO A 37 15.54 7.55 -14.92
C PRO A 37 16.37 6.68 -15.86
N ASN A 38 17.61 6.39 -15.48
CA ASN A 38 18.39 5.35 -16.14
C ASN A 38 17.87 3.95 -15.77
N PHE A 39 18.42 2.90 -16.40
CA PHE A 39 17.98 1.52 -16.19
C PHE A 39 18.02 1.07 -14.71
N ILE A 40 19.05 1.44 -13.97
CA ILE A 40 19.22 1.06 -12.56
C ILE A 40 18.20 1.80 -11.69
N GLU A 41 18.05 3.10 -11.91
CA GLU A 41 17.08 3.93 -11.20
C GLU A 41 15.64 3.48 -11.46
N LEU A 42 15.31 3.15 -12.71
CA LEU A 42 14.00 2.65 -13.11
C LEU A 42 13.64 1.37 -12.35
N ASN A 43 14.60 0.44 -12.26
CA ASN A 43 14.42 -0.80 -11.52
C ASN A 43 14.35 -0.58 -10.00
N ALA A 44 15.11 0.37 -9.46
CA ALA A 44 14.99 0.77 -8.07
C ALA A 44 13.60 1.33 -7.76
N LEU A 45 13.05 2.18 -8.65
CA LEU A 45 11.70 2.73 -8.54
C LEU A 45 10.60 1.66 -8.67
N ALA A 46 10.80 0.67 -9.54
CA ALA A 46 9.89 -0.48 -9.64
C ALA A 46 9.87 -1.30 -8.34
N MET A 47 11.03 -1.60 -7.77
CA MET A 47 11.14 -2.28 -6.48
C MET A 47 10.53 -1.45 -5.34
N PHE A 48 10.70 -0.14 -5.40
CA PHE A 48 10.10 0.80 -4.45
C PHE A 48 8.56 0.74 -4.49
N LEU A 49 7.93 0.81 -5.67
CA LEU A 49 6.47 0.68 -5.81
C LEU A 49 5.97 -0.67 -5.31
N HIS A 50 6.69 -1.75 -5.65
CA HIS A 50 6.40 -3.09 -5.16
C HIS A 50 6.43 -3.14 -3.63
N SER A 51 7.47 -2.59 -3.02
CA SER A 51 7.66 -2.55 -1.56
C SER A 51 6.61 -1.71 -0.86
N PHE A 52 6.24 -0.56 -1.44
CA PHE A 52 5.17 0.31 -0.92
C PHE A 52 3.85 -0.44 -0.83
N TYR A 53 3.41 -1.05 -1.93
CA TYR A 53 2.14 -1.76 -1.94
C TYR A 53 2.19 -3.03 -1.06
N ASN A 54 3.30 -3.77 -1.03
CA ASN A 54 3.47 -4.89 -0.11
C ASN A 54 3.30 -4.49 1.36
N GLY A 55 3.82 -3.32 1.76
CA GLY A 55 3.62 -2.79 3.10
C GLY A 55 2.14 -2.58 3.43
N LEU A 56 1.39 -1.97 2.51
CA LEU A 56 -0.05 -1.80 2.65
C LEU A 56 -0.79 -3.15 2.71
N GLU A 57 -0.43 -4.10 1.85
CA GLU A 57 -1.01 -5.45 1.91
C GLU A 57 -0.76 -6.14 3.26
N HIS A 58 0.42 -5.93 3.85
CA HIS A 58 0.74 -6.51 5.14
C HIS A 58 -0.17 -5.95 6.24
N ILE A 59 -0.33 -4.63 6.28
CA ILE A 59 -1.28 -3.92 7.16
C ILE A 59 -2.70 -4.48 6.95
N PHE A 60 -3.17 -4.54 5.72
CA PHE A 60 -4.53 -5.01 5.40
C PHE A 60 -4.73 -6.47 5.79
N LYS A 61 -3.73 -7.34 5.59
CA LYS A 61 -3.77 -8.73 6.06
C LYS A 61 -3.90 -8.83 7.56
N MET A 62 -3.17 -8.00 8.31
CA MET A 62 -3.25 -8.00 9.77
C MET A 62 -4.65 -7.59 10.23
N ILE A 63 -5.23 -6.54 9.65
CA ILE A 63 -6.60 -6.12 9.93
C ILE A 63 -7.58 -7.25 9.59
N ALA A 64 -7.49 -7.81 8.38
CA ALA A 64 -8.40 -8.87 7.93
C ALA A 64 -8.33 -10.13 8.82
N LYS A 65 -7.12 -10.54 9.22
CA LYS A 65 -6.92 -11.71 10.09
C LYS A 65 -7.34 -11.45 11.54
N LYS A 66 -6.84 -10.35 12.13
CA LYS A 66 -6.96 -10.10 13.57
C LYS A 66 -8.30 -9.46 13.95
N LEU A 67 -8.88 -8.64 13.06
CA LEU A 67 -10.14 -7.91 13.33
C LEU A 67 -11.32 -8.51 12.56
N ASP A 68 -11.19 -8.71 11.25
CA ASP A 68 -12.30 -9.28 10.46
C ASP A 68 -12.46 -10.79 10.66
N LYS A 69 -11.47 -11.46 11.26
CA LYS A 69 -11.39 -12.93 11.44
C LYS A 69 -11.58 -13.70 10.14
N LYS A 70 -11.30 -13.05 9.01
CA LYS A 70 -11.48 -13.59 7.67
C LYS A 70 -10.46 -12.95 6.75
N LEU A 71 -9.60 -13.79 6.19
CA LEU A 71 -8.69 -13.43 5.13
C LEU A 71 -9.24 -13.94 3.80
N SER A 72 -9.16 -13.11 2.75
CA SER A 72 -9.42 -13.52 1.38
C SER A 72 -8.47 -14.64 0.95
N SER A 73 -8.97 -15.58 0.14
CA SER A 73 -8.22 -16.75 -0.35
C SER A 73 -8.42 -16.94 -1.86
N GLY A 74 -7.63 -17.82 -2.46
CA GLY A 74 -7.63 -18.07 -3.90
C GLY A 74 -6.77 -17.09 -4.69
N GLU A 75 -6.69 -17.25 -6.01
CA GLU A 75 -5.77 -16.49 -6.87
C GLU A 75 -6.02 -14.97 -6.86
N ARG A 76 -7.28 -14.56 -6.70
CA ARG A 76 -7.71 -13.16 -6.65
C ARG A 76 -7.73 -12.59 -5.22
N TRP A 77 -7.03 -13.22 -4.27
CA TRP A 77 -7.09 -12.79 -2.87
C TRP A 77 -6.59 -11.36 -2.65
N HIS A 78 -5.63 -10.91 -3.46
CA HIS A 78 -5.04 -9.58 -3.34
C HIS A 78 -6.07 -8.46 -3.55
N ILE A 79 -6.84 -8.53 -4.65
CA ILE A 79 -7.91 -7.56 -4.93
C ILE A 79 -9.05 -7.69 -3.91
N ALA A 80 -9.43 -8.92 -3.56
CA ALA A 80 -10.47 -9.15 -2.56
C ALA A 80 -10.09 -8.60 -1.17
N LEU A 81 -8.80 -8.61 -0.82
CA LEU A 81 -8.30 -7.98 0.40
C LEU A 81 -8.46 -6.46 0.34
N LEU A 82 -8.10 -5.84 -0.78
CA LEU A 82 -8.25 -4.39 -0.98
C LEU A 82 -9.74 -3.98 -0.93
N GLU A 83 -10.61 -4.74 -1.58
CA GLU A 83 -12.07 -4.53 -1.53
C GLU A 83 -12.64 -4.66 -0.11
N GLN A 84 -12.08 -5.58 0.68
CA GLN A 84 -12.48 -5.75 2.08
C GLN A 84 -12.14 -4.50 2.92
N MET A 85 -11.04 -3.80 2.64
CA MET A 85 -10.69 -2.55 3.34
C MET A 85 -11.65 -1.40 2.98
N ALA A 86 -12.14 -1.39 1.75
CA ALA A 86 -13.09 -0.40 1.23
C ALA A 86 -14.56 -0.67 1.64
N LYS A 87 -14.82 -1.70 2.44
CA LYS A 87 -16.18 -2.10 2.86
C LYS A 87 -16.25 -2.33 4.37
N SER A 88 -17.44 -2.14 4.93
CA SER A 88 -17.77 -2.65 6.25
C SER A 88 -17.87 -4.17 6.21
N THR A 89 -17.44 -4.85 7.27
CA THR A 89 -17.58 -6.29 7.44
C THR A 89 -18.57 -6.59 8.59
N LYS A 90 -18.85 -7.88 8.81
CA LYS A 90 -19.62 -8.32 9.98
C LYS A 90 -18.95 -7.93 11.30
N ASN A 91 -17.62 -7.91 11.33
CA ASN A 91 -16.80 -7.73 12.54
C ASN A 91 -16.20 -6.32 12.65
N ARG A 92 -16.18 -5.55 11.56
CA ARG A 92 -15.67 -4.17 11.48
C ARG A 92 -16.67 -3.30 10.74
N LYS A 93 -17.37 -2.42 11.46
CA LYS A 93 -18.38 -1.52 10.86
C LYS A 93 -17.75 -0.36 10.08
N GLN A 94 -16.58 0.11 10.52
CA GLN A 94 -15.87 1.20 9.86
C GLN A 94 -15.26 0.73 8.54
N VAL A 95 -15.51 1.50 7.47
CA VAL A 95 -14.75 1.44 6.22
C VAL A 95 -13.38 2.07 6.47
N ILE A 96 -12.31 1.37 6.07
CA ILE A 96 -10.94 1.83 6.36
C ILE A 96 -10.49 2.82 5.30
N ILE A 97 -10.64 2.46 4.03
CA ILE A 97 -10.22 3.30 2.90
C ILE A 97 -11.44 3.77 2.10
N SER A 98 -11.40 4.99 1.60
CA SER A 98 -12.44 5.52 0.70
C SER A 98 -12.42 4.81 -0.66
N ASN A 99 -13.47 5.05 -1.46
CA ASN A 99 -13.52 4.56 -2.83
C ASN A 99 -12.40 5.15 -3.70
N ASP A 100 -12.03 6.41 -3.47
CA ASP A 100 -10.99 7.08 -4.25
C ASP A 100 -9.59 6.52 -3.91
N THR A 101 -9.32 6.26 -2.63
CA THR A 101 -8.11 5.53 -2.21
C THR A 101 -8.10 4.11 -2.79
N PHE A 102 -9.25 3.42 -2.77
CA PHE A 102 -9.38 2.08 -3.35
C PHE A 102 -9.03 2.04 -4.85
N GLU A 103 -9.60 2.94 -5.65
CA GLU A 103 -9.32 3.02 -7.09
C GLU A 103 -7.86 3.38 -7.36
N SER A 104 -7.28 4.30 -6.57
CA SER A 104 -5.84 4.61 -6.68
C SER A 104 -4.99 3.39 -6.38
N LEU A 105 -5.23 2.69 -5.26
CA LEU A 105 -4.47 1.52 -4.83
C LEU A 105 -4.62 0.31 -5.76
N LYS A 106 -5.71 0.21 -6.54
CA LYS A 106 -5.87 -0.81 -7.58
C LYS A 106 -4.80 -0.72 -8.66
N GLU A 107 -4.37 0.48 -9.02
CA GLU A 107 -3.31 0.67 -10.01
C GLU A 107 -1.96 0.17 -9.49
N TYR A 108 -1.63 0.44 -8.22
CA TYR A 108 -0.43 -0.08 -7.56
C TYR A 108 -0.48 -1.60 -7.39
N LEU A 109 -1.66 -2.17 -7.10
CA LEU A 109 -1.86 -3.62 -7.10
C LEU A 109 -1.58 -4.22 -8.49
N GLY A 110 -2.09 -3.59 -9.55
CA GLY A 110 -1.86 -3.98 -10.92
C GLY A 110 -0.38 -3.97 -11.27
N PHE A 111 0.32 -2.89 -10.92
CA PHE A 111 1.77 -2.79 -11.11
C PHE A 111 2.52 -3.88 -10.35
N ARG A 112 2.17 -4.17 -9.10
CA ARG A 112 2.77 -5.25 -8.33
C ARG A 112 2.60 -6.61 -8.99
N HIS A 113 1.43 -6.89 -9.56
CA HIS A 113 1.18 -8.13 -10.27
C HIS A 113 2.01 -8.25 -11.54
N PHE A 114 2.12 -7.16 -12.29
CA PHE A 114 3.00 -7.07 -13.45
C PHE A 114 4.47 -7.28 -13.05
N SER A 115 4.96 -6.52 -12.07
CA SER A 115 6.38 -6.48 -11.68
C SER A 115 6.90 -7.81 -11.13
N ARG A 116 6.02 -8.67 -10.61
CA ARG A 116 6.40 -10.00 -10.10
C ARG A 116 6.79 -10.98 -11.21
N ASN A 117 6.24 -10.80 -12.42
CA ASN A 117 6.47 -11.70 -13.56
C ASN A 117 7.34 -11.05 -14.64
N ALA A 118 7.47 -9.73 -14.62
CA ALA A 118 8.29 -8.96 -15.54
C ALA A 118 9.78 -9.13 -15.24
N TYR A 119 10.61 -9.21 -16.29
CA TYR A 119 12.04 -8.98 -16.15
C TYR A 119 12.33 -7.48 -15.98
N SER A 120 13.49 -7.15 -15.43
CA SER A 120 13.94 -5.76 -15.25
C SER A 120 13.98 -4.94 -16.54
N PHE A 121 14.14 -5.58 -17.70
CA PHE A 121 14.13 -4.93 -19.02
C PHE A 121 12.71 -4.73 -19.61
N ASP A 122 11.69 -5.37 -19.03
CA ASP A 122 10.29 -5.19 -19.43
C ASP A 122 9.67 -3.95 -18.76
N ILE A 123 10.33 -3.40 -17.73
CA ILE A 123 9.84 -2.20 -17.02
C ILE A 123 9.95 -0.98 -17.94
N ASN A 124 8.81 -0.30 -18.13
CA ASN A 124 8.71 0.88 -18.99
C ASN A 124 8.40 2.13 -18.15
N TRP A 125 9.22 3.17 -18.31
CA TRP A 125 9.06 4.43 -17.59
C TRP A 125 7.72 5.12 -17.86
N ASP A 126 7.27 5.17 -19.13
CA ASP A 126 6.03 5.85 -19.49
C ASP A 126 4.78 5.20 -18.89
N LEU A 127 4.81 3.89 -18.67
CA LEU A 127 3.73 3.16 -18.01
C LEU A 127 3.79 3.26 -16.48
N MET A 128 4.95 3.61 -15.90
CA MET A 128 5.18 3.61 -14.45
C MET A 128 5.18 5.03 -13.85
N LYS A 129 5.56 6.05 -14.62
CA LYS A 129 5.82 7.42 -14.11
C LYS A 129 4.67 8.01 -13.31
N ASP A 130 3.43 7.77 -13.73
CA ASP A 130 2.25 8.32 -13.06
C ASP A 130 2.05 7.73 -11.65
N LEU A 131 2.45 6.46 -11.43
CA LEU A 131 2.43 5.84 -10.10
C LEU A 131 3.48 6.45 -9.18
N ILE A 132 4.66 6.76 -9.72
CA ILE A 132 5.73 7.44 -8.98
C ILE A 132 5.31 8.88 -8.65
N PHE A 133 4.72 9.60 -9.60
CA PHE A 133 4.38 11.00 -9.41
C PHE A 133 3.22 11.22 -8.44
N ARG A 134 2.30 10.25 -8.31
CA ARG A 134 1.20 10.26 -7.35
C ARG A 134 1.51 9.61 -6.00
N ILE A 135 2.71 9.05 -5.81
CA ILE A 135 3.01 8.23 -4.63
C ILE A 135 2.78 8.96 -3.30
N GLU A 136 3.15 10.24 -3.21
CA GLU A 136 2.98 11.04 -1.98
C GLU A 136 1.50 11.29 -1.67
N GLU A 137 0.70 11.62 -2.68
CA GLU A 137 -0.74 11.82 -2.54
C GLU A 137 -1.42 10.54 -2.06
N VAL A 138 -1.19 9.43 -2.78
CA VAL A 138 -1.80 8.13 -2.47
C VAL A 138 -1.38 7.63 -1.10
N LYS A 139 -0.10 7.77 -0.74
CA LYS A 139 0.38 7.47 0.61
C LYS A 139 -0.30 8.35 1.65
N ASN A 140 -0.37 9.67 1.46
CA ASN A 140 -0.95 10.56 2.46
C ASN A 140 -2.42 10.21 2.71
N ASN A 141 -3.22 10.06 1.65
CA ASN A 141 -4.62 9.66 1.77
C ASN A 141 -4.77 8.32 2.52
N THR A 142 -4.01 7.30 2.10
CA THR A 142 -4.08 5.97 2.71
C THR A 142 -3.65 5.98 4.19
N LEU A 143 -2.58 6.71 4.54
CA LEU A 143 -2.09 6.74 5.91
C LEU A 143 -2.98 7.57 6.84
N GLU A 144 -3.58 8.66 6.36
CA GLU A 144 -4.56 9.41 7.17
C GLU A 144 -5.81 8.57 7.43
N GLU A 145 -6.33 7.87 6.43
CA GLU A 145 -7.44 6.94 6.58
C GLU A 145 -7.13 5.80 7.58
N LEU A 146 -5.94 5.22 7.51
CA LEU A 146 -5.46 4.23 8.47
C LEU A 146 -5.33 4.80 9.88
N LYS A 147 -4.85 6.04 10.03
CA LYS A 147 -4.78 6.71 11.35
C LYS A 147 -6.16 6.94 11.94
N THR A 148 -7.12 7.43 11.15
CA THR A 148 -8.51 7.59 11.59
C THR A 148 -9.09 6.27 12.05
N PHE A 149 -8.86 5.19 11.29
CA PHE A 149 -9.25 3.84 11.71
C PHE A 149 -8.61 3.42 13.03
N ILE A 150 -7.29 3.60 13.18
CA ILE A 150 -6.53 3.24 14.38
C ILE A 150 -7.05 4.00 15.62
N ASN A 151 -7.33 5.30 15.50
CA ASN A 151 -7.84 6.10 16.61
C ASN A 151 -9.21 5.59 17.07
N ASN A 152 -10.11 5.30 16.14
CA ASN A 152 -11.46 4.83 16.45
C ASN A 152 -11.52 3.45 17.11
N ILE A 153 -10.50 2.59 16.92
CA ILE A 153 -10.44 1.27 17.59
C ILE A 153 -9.69 1.31 18.94
N ASN A 154 -8.97 2.42 19.20
CA ASN A 154 -8.28 2.67 20.45
C ASN A 154 -9.19 3.32 21.51
N GLU A 155 -10.21 4.06 21.06
CA GLU A 155 -11.37 4.48 21.86
C GLU A 155 -12.26 3.28 22.26
#